data_AF-A0A940U0C2-F1
#
_entry.id   AF-A0A940U0C2-F1
#
_cell.length_a   1.000
_cell.length_b   1.000
_cell.length_c   1.000
_cell.angle_alpha   90.00
_cell.angle_beta   90.00
_cell.angle_gamma   90.00
#
_symmetry.space_group_name_H-M   'P 1'
#
loop_
_entity.id
_entity.type
_entity.pdbx_description
1 polymer ?
#
loop_
_entity_poly.entity_id
_entity_poly.type
_entity_poly.pdbx_seq_one_letter_code
_entity_poly.pdbx_strand_id
1 'polypeptide(L)'
;MNLTNFEIGLILVEGSILLCFLLTFLYLRRRINPVWTKRVKNPSNGKSVPVDLARFQELLRETELLSRELSKNLEEKKEITRRLLERLDMKMMHLETLMKQVKEKEKTQPLPVREEENPSSILEMSRAGCGISDIARRLGRSKEEIQLVLDVTKLTPDFNKG
;
A
#
# COMPACT_ATOMS: atom_id res chain seq x y z
N MET A 1 -13.15 15.60 -71.24
CA MET A 1 -13.79 14.25 -71.30
C MET A 1 -12.79 13.27 -70.74
N ASN A 2 -13.05 12.62 -69.58
CA ASN A 2 -12.31 11.47 -69.03
C ASN A 2 -12.69 11.10 -67.57
N LEU A 3 -13.61 11.82 -66.92
CA LEU A 3 -14.05 11.47 -65.54
C LEU A 3 -14.86 10.16 -65.50
N THR A 4 -15.77 9.98 -66.46
CA THR A 4 -16.62 8.78 -66.57
C THR A 4 -15.81 7.50 -66.81
N ASN A 5 -14.69 7.59 -67.54
CA ASN A 5 -13.82 6.44 -67.79
C ASN A 5 -13.08 5.99 -66.51
N PHE A 6 -12.75 6.94 -65.63
CA PHE A 6 -12.10 6.63 -64.35
C PHE A 6 -13.10 6.01 -63.35
N GLU A 7 -14.32 6.52 -63.30
CA GLU A 7 -15.40 5.95 -62.47
C GLU A 7 -15.78 4.53 -62.92
N ILE A 8 -15.90 4.31 -64.23
CA ILE A 8 -16.15 2.97 -64.79
C ILE A 8 -14.99 2.03 -64.48
N GLY A 9 -13.74 2.52 -64.57
CA GLY A 9 -12.55 1.75 -64.21
C GLY A 9 -12.54 1.35 -62.73
N LEU A 10 -12.91 2.26 -61.83
CA LEU A 10 -12.96 2.00 -60.38
C LEU A 10 -14.02 0.93 -60.03
N ILE A 11 -15.21 1.01 -60.63
CA ILE A 11 -16.29 0.02 -60.45
C ILE A 11 -15.85 -1.36 -60.97
N LEU A 12 -15.11 -1.41 -62.08
CA LEU A 12 -14.58 -2.66 -62.64
C LEU A 12 -13.57 -3.32 -61.69
N VAL A 13 -12.69 -2.52 -61.08
CA VAL A 13 -11.70 -3.02 -60.12
C VAL A 13 -12.40 -3.52 -58.85
N GLU A 14 -13.32 -2.74 -58.28
CA GLU A 14 -14.08 -3.13 -57.09
C GLU A 14 -14.92 -4.40 -57.33
N GLY A 15 -15.58 -4.47 -58.50
CA GLY A 15 -16.32 -5.65 -58.92
C GLY A 15 -15.44 -6.90 -59.05
N SER A 16 -14.21 -6.75 -59.58
CA SER A 16 -13.27 -7.87 -59.70
C SER A 16 -12.80 -8.39 -58.34
N ILE A 17 -12.58 -7.49 -57.37
CA ILE A 17 -12.18 -7.84 -56.00
C ILE A 17 -13.30 -8.60 -55.29
N LEU A 18 -14.54 -8.09 -55.37
CA LEU A 18 -15.70 -8.75 -54.79
C LEU A 18 -15.94 -10.13 -55.42
N LEU A 19 -15.76 -10.26 -56.74
CA LEU A 19 -15.85 -11.54 -57.43
C LEU A 19 -14.78 -12.53 -56.96
N CYS A 20 -13.54 -12.08 -56.76
CA CYS A 20 -12.47 -12.89 -56.18
C CYS A 20 -12.79 -13.34 -54.74
N PHE A 21 -13.34 -12.46 -53.90
CA PHE A 21 -13.79 -12.83 -52.56
C PHE A 21 -14.95 -13.84 -52.60
N LEU A 22 -15.90 -13.66 -53.52
CA LEU A 22 -17.00 -14.61 -53.70
C LEU A 22 -16.48 -15.99 -54.15
N LEU A 23 -15.55 -16.02 -55.10
CA LEU A 23 -14.95 -17.26 -55.59
C LEU A 23 -14.09 -17.95 -54.51
N THR A 24 -13.31 -17.21 -53.74
CA THR A 24 -12.54 -17.78 -52.63
C THR A 24 -13.46 -18.28 -51.53
N PHE A 25 -14.52 -17.55 -51.19
CA PHE A 25 -15.53 -17.98 -50.23
C PHE A 25 -16.29 -19.22 -50.71
N LEU A 26 -16.70 -19.27 -51.99
CA LEU A 26 -17.33 -20.44 -52.59
C LEU A 26 -16.37 -21.62 -52.69
N TYR A 27 -15.09 -21.39 -52.98
CA TYR A 27 -14.07 -22.44 -52.99
C TYR A 27 -13.82 -22.99 -51.59
N LEU A 28 -13.73 -22.12 -50.58
CA LEU A 28 -13.59 -22.52 -49.17
C LEU A 28 -14.83 -23.27 -48.71
N ARG A 29 -16.03 -22.74 -49.00
CA ARG A 29 -17.30 -23.40 -48.70
C ARG A 29 -17.44 -24.72 -49.44
N ARG A 30 -17.01 -24.81 -50.70
CA ARG A 30 -17.01 -26.05 -51.51
C ARG A 30 -15.85 -26.99 -51.14
N ARG A 31 -14.83 -26.56 -50.41
CA ARG A 31 -13.78 -27.43 -49.83
C ARG A 31 -14.19 -27.93 -48.45
N ILE A 32 -14.92 -27.13 -47.68
CA ILE A 32 -15.43 -27.47 -46.35
C ILE A 32 -16.71 -28.33 -46.46
N ASN A 33 -17.63 -28.01 -47.39
CA ASN A 33 -18.85 -28.79 -47.60
C ASN A 33 -18.62 -30.27 -47.93
N PRO A 34 -17.68 -30.71 -48.79
CA PRO A 34 -17.46 -32.13 -49.04
C PRO A 34 -16.84 -32.82 -47.84
N VAL A 35 -16.09 -32.11 -46.98
CA VAL A 35 -15.55 -32.66 -45.73
C VAL A 35 -16.68 -32.85 -44.70
N TRP A 36 -17.63 -31.92 -44.63
CA TRP A 36 -18.80 -32.02 -43.74
C TRP A 36 -19.85 -33.01 -44.27
N THR A 37 -20.17 -32.98 -45.56
CA THR A 37 -21.17 -33.89 -46.17
C THR A 37 -20.66 -35.33 -46.33
N LYS A 38 -19.35 -35.56 -46.55
CA LYS A 38 -18.79 -36.92 -46.48
C LYS A 38 -18.74 -37.48 -45.06
N ARG A 39 -18.56 -36.64 -44.04
CA ARG A 39 -18.58 -37.06 -42.62
C ARG A 39 -19.96 -37.53 -42.16
N VAL A 40 -21.05 -37.01 -42.75
CA VAL A 40 -22.43 -37.44 -42.46
C VAL A 40 -22.80 -38.73 -43.21
N LYS A 41 -22.19 -39.01 -44.37
CA LYS A 41 -22.56 -40.15 -45.24
C LYS A 41 -21.72 -41.42 -45.03
N ASN A 42 -20.60 -41.35 -44.31
CA ASN A 42 -19.74 -42.52 -44.04
C ASN A 42 -19.14 -42.45 -42.61
N PRO A 43 -19.86 -42.90 -41.57
CA PRO A 43 -19.36 -42.85 -40.20
C PRO A 43 -18.33 -43.94 -39.85
N SER A 44 -17.97 -44.86 -40.75
CA SER A 44 -17.22 -46.07 -40.34
C SER A 44 -15.69 -45.99 -40.39
N ASN A 45 -15.06 -44.94 -40.94
CA ASN A 45 -13.59 -44.96 -41.10
C ASN A 45 -12.91 -43.58 -40.97
N GLY A 46 -13.38 -42.77 -40.03
CA GLY A 46 -12.69 -41.56 -39.59
C GLY A 46 -12.15 -41.72 -38.17
N LYS A 47 -10.91 -42.22 -38.02
CA LYS A 47 -10.15 -42.15 -36.76
C LYS A 47 -9.75 -40.70 -36.45
N SER A 48 -10.71 -39.80 -36.32
CA SER A 48 -10.50 -38.45 -35.78
C SER A 48 -11.24 -38.32 -34.45
N VAL A 49 -10.55 -38.82 -33.42
CA VAL A 49 -10.54 -38.34 -32.03
C VAL A 49 -11.90 -38.10 -31.36
N PRO A 50 -12.55 -39.16 -30.83
CA PRO A 50 -13.47 -39.04 -29.69
C PRO A 50 -12.74 -38.99 -28.33
N VAL A 51 -11.40 -39.06 -28.33
CA VAL A 51 -10.57 -39.27 -27.12
C VAL A 51 -10.36 -38.01 -26.27
N ASP A 52 -10.63 -36.81 -26.79
CA ASP A 52 -10.32 -35.58 -26.05
C ASP A 52 -11.49 -34.97 -25.28
N LEU A 53 -12.75 -35.35 -25.53
CA LEU A 53 -13.88 -34.71 -24.85
C LEU A 53 -13.92 -35.02 -23.34
N ALA A 54 -13.59 -36.25 -22.97
CA ALA A 54 -13.49 -36.66 -21.57
C ALA A 54 -12.35 -35.94 -20.84
N ARG A 55 -11.18 -35.81 -21.50
CA ARG A 55 -10.03 -35.06 -20.96
C ARG A 55 -10.34 -33.57 -20.83
N PHE A 56 -11.05 -32.98 -21.79
CA PHE A 56 -11.50 -31.59 -21.69
C PHE A 56 -12.51 -31.39 -20.56
N GLN A 57 -13.44 -32.32 -20.35
CA GLN A 57 -14.36 -32.25 -19.21
C GLN A 57 -13.64 -32.38 -17.87
N GLU A 58 -12.64 -33.25 -17.79
CA GLU A 58 -11.80 -33.43 -16.61
C GLU A 58 -11.00 -32.15 -16.31
N LEU A 59 -10.33 -31.57 -17.32
CA LEU A 59 -9.62 -30.30 -17.20
C LEU A 59 -10.56 -29.15 -16.80
N LEU A 60 -11.76 -29.06 -17.38
CA LEU A 60 -12.74 -28.04 -17.00
C LEU A 60 -13.16 -28.19 -15.54
N ARG A 61 -13.35 -29.43 -15.07
CA ARG A 61 -13.68 -29.73 -13.68
C ARG A 61 -12.54 -29.38 -12.74
N GLU A 62 -11.30 -29.68 -13.11
CA GLU A 62 -10.10 -29.28 -12.36
C GLU A 62 -9.96 -27.75 -12.31
N THR A 63 -10.24 -27.06 -13.41
CA THR A 63 -10.20 -25.59 -13.45
C THR A 63 -11.28 -24.97 -12.57
N GLU A 64 -12.47 -25.56 -12.55
CA GLU A 64 -13.56 -25.13 -11.67
C GLU A 64 -13.22 -25.35 -10.19
N LEU A 65 -12.65 -26.50 -9.85
CA LEU A 65 -12.17 -26.78 -8.49
C LEU A 65 -11.08 -25.79 -8.07
N LEU A 66 -10.09 -25.56 -8.94
CA LEU A 66 -9.02 -24.60 -8.68
C LEU A 66 -9.56 -23.18 -8.53
N SER A 67 -10.55 -22.79 -9.33
CA SER A 67 -11.23 -21.50 -9.20
C SER A 67 -11.92 -21.37 -7.85
N ARG A 68 -12.60 -22.42 -7.38
CA ARG A 68 -13.26 -22.42 -6.05
C ARG A 68 -12.23 -22.32 -4.92
N GLU A 69 -11.13 -23.06 -5.02
CA GLU A 69 -10.01 -23.03 -4.06
C GLU A 69 -9.36 -21.64 -4.00
N LEU A 70 -9.18 -21.00 -5.16
CA LEU A 70 -8.65 -19.64 -5.26
C LEU A 70 -9.63 -18.62 -4.67
N SER A 71 -10.93 -18.72 -4.99
CA SER A 71 -11.95 -17.84 -4.40
C SER A 71 -12.00 -17.96 -2.88
N LYS A 72 -11.92 -19.19 -2.35
CA LYS A 72 -11.86 -19.44 -0.90
C LYS A 72 -10.61 -18.82 -0.28
N ASN A 73 -9.44 -19.04 -0.87
CA ASN A 73 -8.19 -18.45 -0.40
C ASN A 73 -8.22 -16.92 -0.43
N LEU A 74 -8.86 -16.33 -1.44
CA LEU A 74 -8.99 -14.88 -1.55
C LEU A 74 -9.87 -14.33 -0.42
N GLU A 75 -10.98 -15.00 -0.11
CA GLU A 75 -11.85 -14.62 1.00
C GLU A 75 -11.14 -14.77 2.35
N GLU A 76 -10.41 -15.87 2.57
CA GLU A 76 -9.59 -16.07 3.78
C GLU A 76 -8.52 -14.98 3.93
N LYS A 77 -7.82 -14.62 2.85
CA LYS A 77 -6.81 -13.53 2.89
C LYS A 77 -7.45 -12.16 3.13
N LYS A 78 -8.63 -11.91 2.57
CA LYS A 78 -9.39 -10.67 2.83
C LYS A 78 -9.81 -10.59 4.30
N GLU A 79 -10.28 -11.69 4.87
CA GLU A 79 -10.64 -11.79 6.28
C GLU A 79 -9.42 -11.57 7.21
N ILE A 80 -8.26 -12.15 6.88
CA ILE A 80 -7.01 -11.89 7.62
C ILE A 80 -6.64 -10.40 7.55
N THR A 81 -6.73 -9.80 6.36
CA THR A 81 -6.43 -8.37 6.16
C THR A 81 -7.37 -7.49 6.98
N ARG A 82 -8.66 -7.84 7.02
CA ARG A 82 -9.67 -7.16 7.84
C ARG A 82 -9.33 -7.24 9.32
N ARG A 83 -9.01 -8.42 9.84
CA ARG A 83 -8.62 -8.60 11.25
C ARG A 83 -7.35 -7.83 11.59
N LEU A 84 -6.39 -7.73 10.66
CA LEU A 84 -5.20 -6.92 10.84
C LEU A 84 -5.51 -5.43 10.89
N LEU A 85 -6.41 -4.96 10.01
CA LEU A 85 -6.89 -3.58 10.02
C LEU A 85 -7.59 -3.25 11.35
N GLU A 86 -8.51 -4.10 11.80
CA GLU A 86 -9.20 -3.94 13.08
C GLU A 86 -8.21 -3.91 14.27
N ARG A 87 -7.16 -4.75 14.25
CA ARG A 87 -6.09 -4.72 15.27
C ARG A 87 -5.27 -3.43 15.22
N LEU A 88 -4.99 -2.90 14.04
CA LEU A 88 -4.27 -1.63 13.89
C LEU A 88 -5.12 -0.47 14.38
N ASP A 89 -6.41 -0.44 14.05
CA ASP A 89 -7.35 0.57 14.53
C ASP A 89 -7.49 0.54 16.06
N MET A 90 -7.58 -0.65 16.66
CA MET A 90 -7.56 -0.80 18.12
C MET A 90 -6.27 -0.25 18.74
N LYS A 91 -5.11 -0.54 18.14
CA LYS A 91 -3.83 0.02 18.62
C LYS A 91 -3.76 1.52 18.47
N MET A 92 -4.29 2.08 17.37
CA MET A 92 -4.37 3.52 17.14
C MET A 92 -5.24 4.20 18.20
N MET A 93 -6.44 3.66 18.48
CA MET A 93 -7.31 4.18 19.53
C MET A 93 -6.67 4.08 20.92
N HIS A 94 -5.96 2.99 21.21
CA HIS A 94 -5.25 2.83 22.48
C HIS A 94 -4.13 3.88 22.63
N LEU A 95 -3.34 4.10 21.58
CA LEU A 95 -2.32 5.15 21.54
C LEU A 95 -2.93 6.54 21.70
N GLU A 96 -4.03 6.84 21.02
CA GLU A 96 -4.73 8.13 21.15
C GLU A 96 -5.24 8.34 22.59
N THR A 97 -5.75 7.28 23.22
CA THR A 97 -6.19 7.30 24.62
C THR A 97 -5.02 7.55 25.56
N LEU A 98 -3.88 6.88 25.36
CA LEU A 98 -2.67 7.12 26.15
C LEU A 98 -2.15 8.54 25.96
N MET A 99 -2.15 9.07 24.74
CA MET A 99 -1.76 10.46 24.48
C MET A 99 -2.69 11.45 25.19
N LYS A 100 -4.01 11.20 25.18
CA LYS A 100 -4.97 12.02 25.94
C LYS A 100 -4.71 11.96 27.44
N GLN A 101 -4.46 10.77 27.99
CA GLN A 101 -4.13 10.60 29.41
C GLN A 101 -2.81 11.27 29.80
N VAL A 102 -1.79 11.24 28.95
CA VAL A 102 -0.53 11.95 29.18
C VAL A 102 -0.76 13.46 29.15
N LYS A 103 -1.51 13.96 28.16
CA LYS A 103 -1.84 15.39 28.04
C LYS A 103 -2.70 15.90 29.21
N GLU A 104 -3.61 15.07 29.72
CA GLU A 104 -4.39 15.38 30.92
C GLU A 104 -3.52 15.35 32.17
N LYS A 105 -2.62 14.37 32.31
CA LYS A 105 -1.64 14.34 33.41
C LYS A 105 -0.67 15.52 33.38
N GLU A 106 -0.30 16.00 32.20
CA GLU A 106 0.51 17.21 32.03
C GLU A 106 -0.26 18.48 32.41
N LYS A 107 -1.58 18.52 32.15
CA LYS A 107 -2.47 19.59 32.63
C LYS A 107 -2.80 19.53 34.13
N THR A 108 -2.76 18.34 34.73
CA THR A 108 -3.19 18.10 36.12
C THR A 108 -2.01 18.00 37.08
N GLN A 109 -0.78 17.85 36.58
CA GLN A 109 0.37 18.23 37.36
C GLN A 109 0.34 19.76 37.51
N PRO A 110 0.23 20.30 38.73
CA PRO A 110 0.75 21.64 38.91
C PRO A 110 2.20 21.53 38.48
N LEU A 111 2.62 22.31 37.48
CA LEU A 111 4.04 22.64 37.38
C LEU A 111 4.44 22.99 38.82
N PRO A 112 5.44 22.32 39.44
CA PRO A 112 6.05 22.95 40.59
C PRO A 112 6.41 24.33 40.07
N VAL A 113 5.82 25.36 40.68
CA VAL A 113 6.12 26.75 40.38
C VAL A 113 7.64 26.81 40.51
N ARG A 114 8.33 26.70 39.38
CA ARG A 114 9.72 27.09 39.26
C ARG A 114 9.60 28.60 39.32
N GLU A 115 9.46 29.10 40.55
CA GLU A 115 9.88 30.44 40.86
C GLU A 115 11.26 30.54 40.21
N GLU A 116 11.39 31.47 39.28
CA GLU A 116 12.67 31.87 38.71
C GLU A 116 13.50 32.48 39.84
N GLU A 117 13.87 31.67 40.83
CA GLU A 117 14.80 32.05 41.86
C GLU A 117 16.17 32.06 41.19
N ASN A 118 16.56 33.29 40.89
CA ASN A 118 17.76 33.67 40.17
C ASN A 118 19.00 32.86 40.59
N PRO A 119 19.86 32.46 39.64
CA PRO A 119 21.16 31.84 39.94
C PRO A 119 22.03 32.70 40.88
N SER A 120 21.71 33.99 41.02
CA SER A 120 22.28 34.92 42.00
C SER A 120 22.16 34.43 43.45
N SER A 121 21.05 33.77 43.83
CA SER A 121 20.85 33.27 45.21
C SER A 121 21.82 32.13 45.57
N ILE A 122 22.12 31.25 44.61
CA ILE A 122 23.13 30.19 44.76
C ILE A 122 24.53 30.80 44.95
N LEU A 123 24.83 31.86 44.19
CA LEU A 123 26.12 32.55 44.23
C LEU A 123 26.33 33.34 45.53
N GLU A 124 25.30 34.03 46.02
CA GLU A 124 25.35 34.74 47.29
C GLU A 124 25.58 33.78 48.46
N MET A 125 24.86 32.66 48.51
CA MET A 125 25.05 31.65 49.56
C MET A 125 26.44 30.99 49.49
N SER A 126 26.96 30.74 48.28
CA SER A 126 28.33 30.25 48.13
C SER A 126 29.38 31.27 48.58
N ARG A 127 29.19 32.56 48.26
CA ARG A 127 30.06 33.66 48.74
C ARG A 127 29.99 33.83 50.26
N ALA A 128 28.83 33.57 50.87
CA ALA A 128 28.65 33.56 52.32
C ALA A 128 29.29 32.34 53.01
N GLY A 129 29.94 31.43 52.25
CA GLY A 129 30.62 30.26 52.79
C GLY A 129 29.71 29.07 53.07
N CYS A 130 28.46 29.07 52.58
CA CYS A 130 27.58 27.92 52.72
C CYS A 130 28.07 26.75 51.85
N GLY A 131 28.06 25.54 52.41
CA GLY A 131 28.42 24.33 51.69
C GLY A 131 27.38 23.95 50.64
N ILE A 132 27.80 23.29 49.55
CA ILE A 132 26.94 22.86 48.43
C ILE A 132 25.74 22.04 48.92
N SER A 133 25.92 21.20 49.94
CA SER A 133 24.84 20.38 50.50
C SER A 133 23.80 21.21 51.26
N ASP A 134 24.21 22.32 51.88
CA ASP A 134 23.29 23.23 52.58
C ASP A 134 22.49 24.08 51.62
N ILE A 135 23.13 24.52 50.53
CA ILE A 135 22.47 25.25 49.43
C ILE A 135 21.45 24.33 48.74
N ALA A 136 21.81 23.08 48.47
CA ALA A 136 20.91 22.07 47.88
C ALA A 136 19.66 21.85 48.73
N ARG A 137 19.85 21.74 50.05
CA ARG A 137 18.76 21.59 51.00
C ARG A 137 17.88 22.83 51.09
N ARG A 138 18.46 24.04 51.07
CA ARG A 138 17.70 25.30 51.18
C ARG A 138 16.92 25.64 49.92
N LEU A 139 17.48 25.37 48.74
CA LEU A 139 16.89 25.69 47.45
C LEU A 139 16.12 24.52 46.82
N GLY A 140 16.06 23.37 47.49
CA GLY A 140 15.40 22.16 46.97
C GLY A 140 16.00 21.65 45.66
N ARG A 141 17.28 21.95 45.38
CA ARG A 141 17.97 21.59 44.14
C ARG A 141 18.92 20.42 44.35
N SER A 142 19.27 19.74 43.25
CA SER A 142 20.26 18.67 43.31
C SER A 142 21.67 19.24 43.53
N LYS A 143 22.55 18.44 44.14
CA LYS A 143 23.94 18.87 44.41
C LYS A 143 24.69 19.13 43.11
N GLU A 144 24.36 18.35 42.09
CA GLU A 144 24.93 18.41 40.74
C GLU A 144 24.56 19.71 40.03
N GLU A 145 23.32 20.19 40.20
CA GLU A 145 22.86 21.45 39.60
C GLU A 145 23.55 22.66 40.22
N ILE A 146 23.73 22.67 41.55
CA ILE A 146 24.47 23.72 42.24
C ILE A 146 25.95 23.72 41.87
N GLN A 147 26.56 22.53 41.78
CA GLN A 147 27.94 22.36 41.34
C GLN A 147 28.12 22.91 39.92
N LEU A 148 27.20 22.61 39.01
CA LEU A 148 27.23 23.10 37.63
C LEU A 148 27.13 24.64 37.57
N VAL A 149 26.23 25.26 38.33
CA VAL A 149 26.10 26.73 38.37
C VAL A 149 27.38 27.39 38.89
N LEU A 150 28.00 26.83 39.93
CA LEU A 150 29.26 27.33 40.47
C LEU A 150 30.42 27.17 39.49
N ASP A 151 30.49 26.04 38.79
CA ASP A 151 31.57 25.77 37.84
C ASP A 151 31.44 26.62 36.57
N VAL A 152 30.22 26.82 36.06
CA VAL A 152 29.95 27.76 34.97
C VAL A 152 30.35 29.18 35.37
N THR A 153 30.00 29.62 36.59
CA THR A 153 30.34 30.98 37.05
C THR A 153 31.84 31.18 37.22
N LYS A 154 32.60 30.15 37.62
CA LYS A 154 34.07 30.22 37.67
C LYS A 154 34.70 30.32 36.28
N LEU A 155 34.09 29.69 35.27
CA LEU A 155 34.56 29.71 33.89
C LEU A 155 34.21 31.01 33.17
N THR A 156 33.16 31.73 33.61
CA THR A 156 32.71 33.00 33.03
C THR A 156 32.70 34.14 34.06
N PRO A 157 33.86 34.70 34.45
CA PRO A 157 33.92 35.80 35.42
C PRO A 157 33.33 37.14 34.90
N ASP A 158 33.12 37.28 33.59
CA ASP A 158 32.73 38.54 32.95
C ASP A 158 31.22 38.84 32.94
N PHE A 159 30.35 37.92 33.38
CA PHE A 159 28.90 38.13 33.43
C PHE A 159 28.38 38.73 34.74
N ASN A 160 29.27 39.08 35.69
CA ASN A 160 28.90 39.52 37.04
C ASN A 160 29.24 40.99 37.34
N LYS A 161 29.38 41.81 36.29
CA LYS A 161 29.41 43.29 36.37
C LYS A 161 28.22 43.84 35.56
N GLY A 162 27.05 43.87 36.19
CA GLY A 162 25.84 44.50 35.67
C GLY A 162 24.87 44.70 36.82
#